data_AF-A0AAD8PBY5-F1
#
_entry.id   AF-A0AAD8PBY5-F1
#
_cell.length_a   1.000
_cell.length_b   1.000
_cell.length_c   1.000
_cell.angle_alpha   90.00
_cell.angle_beta   90.00
_cell.angle_gamma   90.00
#
_symmetry.space_group_name_H-M   'P 1'
#
loop_
_entity.id
_entity.type
_entity.pdbx_description
1 polymer ?
#
loop_
_entity_poly.entity_id
_entity_poly.type
_entity_poly.pdbx_seq_one_letter_code
_entity_poly.pdbx_strand_id
1 'polypeptide(L)' 'MLHRFPSGHPRWTNAADIDLLPRDVVLIGSAIGQVEEKYLDVDMLILEGIAIVNELILTGESTPNGR' A
#
# COMPACT_ATOMS: atom_id res chain seq x y z
N MET A 1 6.37 5.62 0.50
CA MET A 1 6.27 5.66 1.98
C MET A 1 4.99 4.96 2.42
N LEU A 2 5.08 4.04 3.39
CA LEU A 2 3.94 3.29 3.92
C LEU A 2 3.73 3.65 5.40
N HIS A 3 2.57 4.20 5.74
CA HIS A 3 2.19 4.43 7.13
C HIS A 3 1.07 3.50 7.53
N ARG A 4 1.05 3.07 8.79
CA ARG A 4 0.00 2.23 9.38
C ARG A 4 -0.71 2.97 10.51
N PHE A 5 -2.01 2.75 10.63
CA PHE A 5 -2.82 3.10 11.78
C PHE A 5 -3.33 1.82 12.46
N PRO A 6 -2.68 1.38 13.56
CA PRO A 6 -3.10 0.18 14.27
C PRO A 6 -4.44 0.39 14.99
N SER A 7 -5.29 -0.63 15.03
CA SER A 7 -6.48 -0.59 15.89
C SER A 7 -6.06 -0.43 17.36
N GLY A 8 -6.32 0.73 17.95
CA GLY A 8 -6.04 1.02 19.37
C GLY A 8 -4.94 2.05 19.65
N HIS A 9 -4.28 2.61 18.64
CA HIS A 9 -3.30 3.70 18.82
C HIS A 9 -3.70 4.96 18.01
N PRO A 10 -3.60 6.17 18.59
CA PRO A 10 -4.10 7.39 17.94
C PRO A 10 -3.10 8.02 16.95
N ARG A 11 -2.09 7.28 16.46
CA ARG A 11 -0.98 7.85 15.68
C ARG A 11 -0.55 6.95 14.52
N TRP A 12 -0.17 7.59 13.43
CA TRP A 12 0.49 6.94 12.30
C TRP A 12 1.91 6.50 12.66
N THR A 13 2.27 5.28 12.29
CA THR A 13 3.63 4.75 12.42
C THR A 13 4.18 4.34 11.05
N ASN A 14 5.51 4.35 10.89
CA ASN A 14 6.12 3.79 9.69
C ASN A 14 5.87 2.28 9.68
N ALA A 15 5.35 1.78 8.56
CA ALA A 15 4.98 0.37 8.39
C ALA A 15 6.10 -0.47 7.75
N ALA A 16 7.31 0.08 7.58
CA ALA A 16 8.47 -0.69 7.10
C ALA A 16 8.93 -1.77 8.08
N ASP A 17 8.65 -1.61 9.39
CA ASP A 17 9.18 -2.44 10.46
C ASP A 17 8.11 -3.28 11.18
N ILE A 18 6.89 -3.36 10.63
CA ILE A 18 5.75 -3.96 11.35
C ILE A 18 4.89 -4.79 10.39
N ASP A 19 4.50 -5.98 10.86
CA ASP A 19 3.52 -6.82 10.18
C ASP A 19 2.17 -6.09 10.05
N LEU A 20 1.60 -6.15 8.85
CA LEU A 20 0.25 -5.70 8.58
C LEU A 20 -0.73 -6.79 9.03
N LEU A 21 -1.67 -6.39 9.88
CA LEU A 21 -2.75 -7.25 10.36
C LEU A 21 -4.06 -6.86 9.65
N PRO A 22 -4.99 -7.82 9.50
CA PRO A 22 -6.32 -7.50 9.00
C PRO A 22 -6.95 -6.34 9.77
N ARG A 23 -7.58 -5.41 9.03
CA ARG A 23 -8.21 -4.16 9.50
C ARG A 23 -7.26 -3.01 9.85
N ASP A 24 -5.95 -3.17 9.68
CA ASP A 24 -5.06 -2.02 9.67
C ASP A 24 -5.43 -1.07 8.52
N VAL A 25 -5.41 0.23 8.80
CA VAL A 25 -5.50 1.25 7.75
C VAL A 25 -4.09 1.69 7.40
N VAL A 26 -3.76 1.63 6.11
CA VAL A 26 -2.45 2.07 5.62
C VAL A 26 -2.58 3.25 4.67
N LEU A 27 -1.61 4.15 4.72
CA LEU A 27 -1.44 5.20 3.73
C LEU A 27 -0.25 4.84 2.83
N ILE A 28 -0.52 4.72 1.53
CA ILE A 28 0.45 4.41 0.50
C ILE A 28 0.69 5.68 -0.31
N GLY A 29 1.92 6.17 -0.30
CA GLY A 29 2.33 7.32 -1.12
C GLY A 29 3.63 7.03 -1.86
N SER A 30 3.77 7.59 -3.05
CA SER A 30 5.06 7.66 -3.76
C SER A 30 5.76 8.97 -3.41
N ALA A 31 7.03 8.91 -3.00
CA ALA A 31 7.84 10.11 -2.89
C ALA A 31 8.24 10.56 -4.29
N ILE A 32 8.15 11.87 -4.58
CA ILE A 32 8.52 12.41 -5.89
C ILE A 32 9.96 12.02 -6.22
N GLY A 33 10.16 11.28 -7.31
CA GLY A 33 11.48 10.81 -7.75
C GLY A 33 11.92 9.44 -7.20
N GLN A 34 11.09 8.77 -6.40
CA GLN A 34 11.38 7.43 -5.89
C GLN A 34 10.48 6.40 -6.59
N VAL A 35 11.06 5.63 -7.51
CA VAL A 35 10.43 4.47 -8.16
C VAL A 35 10.72 3.21 -7.32
N GLU A 36 10.46 3.28 -6.03
CA GLU A 36 10.52 2.08 -5.20
C GLU A 36 9.23 1.28 -5.40
N GLU A 37 9.32 0.25 -6.22
CA GLU A 37 8.29 -0.78 -6.30
C GLU A 37 8.27 -1.53 -4.96
N LYS A 38 7.36 -1.13 -4.08
CA LYS A 38 7.12 -1.82 -2.83
C LYS A 38 6.10 -2.94 -3.06
N TYR A 39 6.58 -4.18 -3.00
CA TYR A 39 5.73 -5.36 -2.98
C TYR A 39 5.07 -5.50 -1.60
N LEU A 40 3.77 -5.74 -1.60
CA LEU A 40 2.98 -5.98 -0.38
C LEU A 40 2.31 -7.34 -0.54
N ASP A 41 2.67 -8.30 0.31
CA ASP A 41 2.10 -9.65 0.32
C ASP A 41 0.77 -9.70 1.10
N VAL A 42 -0.11 -8.73 0.89
CA VAL A 42 -1.42 -8.65 1.54
C VAL A 42 -2.49 -8.12 0.59
N ASP A 43 -3.71 -8.63 0.74
CA ASP A 43 -4.89 -8.07 0.09
C ASP A 43 -5.29 -6.76 0.76
N MET A 44 -5.59 -5.73 -0.03
CA MET A 44 -5.95 -4.39 0.46
C MET A 44 -7.23 -3.88 -0.20
N LEU A 45 -7.98 -3.08 0.56
CA LEU A 45 -9.13 -2.33 0.07
C LEU A 45 -8.79 -0.84 0.06
N ILE A 46 -8.96 -0.18 -1.09
CA ILE A 46 -8.82 1.28 -1.19
C ILE A 46 -10.01 1.93 -0.50
N LEU A 47 -9.74 2.69 0.55
CA LEU A 47 -10.77 3.42 1.31
C LEU A 47 -10.98 4.85 0.79
N GLU A 48 -9.92 5.47 0.29
CA GLU A 48 -9.92 6.84 -0.25
C GLU A 48 -8.76 7.02 -1.25
N GLY A 49 -8.98 7.81 -2.30
CA GLY A 49 -7.99 8.09 -3.35
C GLY A 49 -8.09 7.17 -4.56
N ILE A 50 -7.07 7.21 -5.42
CA ILE A 50 -6.94 6.38 -6.62
C ILE A 50 -5.55 5.75 -6.58
N ALA A 51 -5.46 4.46 -6.91
CA ALA A 51 -4.18 3.78 -7.07
C ALA A 51 -3.99 3.35 -8.53
N ILE A 52 -2.79 3.56 -9.04
CA ILE A 52 -2.33 2.96 -10.31
C ILE A 52 -1.42 1.82 -9.91
N VAL A 53 -1.85 0.59 -10.18
CA VAL A 53 -1.15 -0.61 -9.72
C VAL A 53 -0.57 -1.36 -10.92
N ASN A 54 0.69 -1.74 -10.83
CA ASN A 54 1.30 -2.68 -11.76
C ASN A 54 0.95 -4.10 -11.32
N GLU A 55 0.06 -4.75 -12.07
CA GLU A 55 -0.43 -6.09 -11.76
C GLU A 55 0.29 -7.18 -12.57
N LEU A 56 1.40 -6.85 -13.26
CA LEU A 56 2.11 -7.79 -14.14
C LEU A 56 2.52 -9.08 -13.43
N ILE A 57 2.98 -8.99 -12.18
CA ILE A 57 3.44 -10.17 -11.43
C ILE A 57 2.27 -11.03 -10.97
N LEU A 58 1.09 -10.44 -10.73
CA LEU A 58 -0.08 -11.16 -10.22
C LEU A 58 -0.95 -11.73 -11.35
N THR A 59 -1.03 -11.04 -12.49
CA THR A 59 -1.99 -11.32 -13.57
C THR A 59 -1.34 -11.65 -14.91
N GLY A 60 -0.07 -11.27 -15.11
CA GLY A 60 0.58 -11.31 -16.42
C GLY A 60 0.23 -10.13 -17.34
N GLU A 61 -0.63 -9.19 -16.92
CA GLU A 61 -0.97 -8.01 -17.71
C GLU A 61 0.03 -6.87 -17.45
N SER A 62 0.66 -6.35 -18.51
CA SER A 62 1.69 -5.31 -18.41
C SER A 62 1.15 -3.87 -18.40
N THR A 63 -0.16 -3.70 -18.62
CA THR A 63 -0.79 -2.39 -18.59
C THR A 63 -1.28 -2.12 -17.17
N PRO A 64 -0.85 -1.02 -16.51
CA PRO A 64 -1.31 -0.71 -15.16
C PRO A 64 -2.83 -0.48 -15.12
N ASN A 65 -3.47 -1.05 -14.10
CA ASN A 65 -4.89 -0.89 -13.86
C ASN A 65 -5.12 0.26 -12.87
N GLY A 66 -6.09 1.13 -13.17
CA GLY A 66 -6.53 2.22 -12.29
C GLY A 66 -7.85 1.86 -11.63
N ARG A 67 -7.89 1.87 -10.30
CA ARG A 67 -9.12 1.70 -9.51
C ARG A 67 -9.17 2.69 -8.35
#